data_AF-A0A932SGN8-F1
#
_entry.id   AF-A0A932SGN8-F1
#
_cell.length_a   1.000
_cell.length_b   1.000
_cell.length_c   1.000
_cell.angle_alpha   90.00
_cell.angle_beta   90.00
_cell.angle_gamma   90.00
#
_symmetry.space_group_name_H-M   'P 1'
#
loop_
_entity.id
_entity.type
_entity.pdbx_description
1 polymer ?
#
loop_
_entity_poly.entity_id
_entity_poly.type
_entity_poly.pdbx_seq_one_letter_code
_entity_poly.pdbx_strand_id
1 'polypeptide(L)'
;MTEDHYLREQIRQTLATDPHLGILNVRIQIEGKRLILYGEVASLEKGEYARTVIQRQLPDFEIISELSPPIPSEGPPPEGPYVRIAAAGDLHYDELSHGKLRAHFQKLETEADLLLLAGDLTDTGTAEQARVLAEDLKGLHLPIVAVLGNHDYHCNQSEEVGQILEEIGVTILEGNTRVLQCRGLSVGIAGTKGFCGGFEGACGTVFGEREMKDFISHTEMLAERLKELLLSLETDVKIALLHYAPIRETLLGERAEVFPFLGSFLFGKAIDEGKADLAIHGHAHHGRERGMTRGGIPVRNAAIPMLKKANLFYALSPRAKTAQSNPQK
;
A
#
# COMPACT_ATOMS: atom_id res chain seq x y z
N MET A 1 -3.10 -35.52 21.86
CA MET A 1 -2.74 -34.64 20.72
C MET A 1 -3.98 -34.54 19.85
N THR A 2 -4.42 -33.34 19.49
CA THR A 2 -5.63 -33.13 18.68
C THR A 2 -5.36 -33.48 17.21
N GLU A 3 -6.39 -33.84 16.46
CA GLU A 3 -6.32 -34.16 15.02
C GLU A 3 -5.68 -33.02 14.21
N ASP A 4 -6.00 -31.77 14.55
CA ASP A 4 -5.39 -30.56 13.98
C ASP A 4 -3.88 -30.47 14.19
N HIS A 5 -3.37 -30.96 15.33
CA HIS A 5 -1.94 -30.96 15.60
C HIS A 5 -1.20 -31.91 14.65
N TYR A 6 -1.76 -33.10 14.42
CA TYR A 6 -1.19 -34.07 13.49
C TYR A 6 -1.19 -33.54 12.06
N LEU A 7 -2.32 -32.94 11.64
CA LEU A 7 -2.47 -32.35 10.32
C LEU A 7 -1.48 -31.20 10.07
N ARG A 8 -1.26 -30.32 11.06
CA ARG A 8 -0.26 -29.24 10.98
C ARG A 8 1.16 -29.77 10.80
N GLU A 9 1.54 -30.80 11.55
CA GLU A 9 2.88 -31.39 11.43
C GLU A 9 3.08 -32.09 10.08
N GLN A 10 2.06 -32.81 9.59
CA GLN A 10 2.12 -33.45 8.28
C GLN A 10 2.32 -32.41 7.16
N ILE A 11 1.58 -31.31 7.19
CA ILE A 11 1.71 -30.23 6.21
C ILE A 11 3.09 -29.57 6.31
N ARG A 12 3.58 -29.28 7.51
CA ARG A 12 4.94 -28.75 7.71
C ARG A 12 5.98 -29.68 7.10
N GLN A 13 5.86 -30.98 7.33
CA GLN A 13 6.78 -31.97 6.80
C GLN A 13 6.73 -32.03 5.27
N THR A 14 5.52 -32.05 4.67
CA THR A 14 5.35 -31.97 3.21
C THR A 14 6.05 -30.74 2.63
N LEU A 15 5.79 -29.57 3.21
CA LEU A 15 6.35 -28.31 2.74
C LEU A 15 7.87 -28.24 2.91
N ALA A 16 8.42 -28.80 3.99
CA ALA A 16 9.85 -28.78 4.29
C ALA A 16 10.65 -29.80 3.45
N THR A 17 10.03 -30.90 3.04
CA THR A 17 10.70 -31.97 2.27
C THR A 17 10.62 -31.75 0.76
N ASP A 18 9.79 -30.83 0.29
CA ASP A 18 9.69 -30.49 -1.13
C ASP A 18 10.88 -29.60 -1.56
N PRO A 19 11.77 -30.11 -2.43
CA PRO A 19 12.99 -29.40 -2.82
C PRO A 19 12.72 -28.15 -3.65
N HIS A 20 11.51 -27.98 -4.21
CA HIS A 20 11.15 -26.84 -5.04
C HIS A 20 10.64 -25.65 -4.22
N LEU A 21 10.19 -25.87 -2.98
CA LEU A 21 9.49 -24.85 -2.19
C LEU A 21 10.41 -23.86 -1.47
N GLY A 22 11.56 -24.31 -0.95
CA GLY A 22 12.52 -23.43 -0.26
C GLY A 22 11.87 -22.59 0.85
N ILE A 23 10.98 -23.22 1.62
CA ILE A 23 10.16 -22.59 2.66
C ILE A 23 11.01 -22.31 3.90
N LEU A 24 10.95 -21.08 4.40
CA LEU A 24 11.74 -20.66 5.56
C LEU A 24 10.94 -20.65 6.86
N ASN A 25 9.70 -20.15 6.85
CA ASN A 25 8.90 -19.97 8.06
C ASN A 25 7.40 -20.06 7.77
N VAL A 26 6.83 -21.28 7.72
CA VAL A 26 5.37 -21.46 7.50
C VAL A 26 4.62 -21.69 8.80
N ARG A 27 3.60 -20.85 9.04
CA ARG A 27 2.56 -21.05 10.05
C ARG A 27 1.28 -21.55 9.38
N ILE A 28 0.53 -22.38 10.10
CA ILE A 28 -0.67 -23.02 9.57
C ILE A 28 -1.81 -22.77 10.54
N GLN A 29 -2.88 -22.17 10.04
CA GLN A 29 -4.15 -22.06 10.75
C GLN A 29 -5.15 -23.01 10.12
N ILE A 30 -5.94 -23.69 10.95
CA ILE A 30 -6.95 -24.65 10.53
C ILE A 30 -8.24 -24.27 11.23
N GLU A 31 -9.29 -24.03 10.45
CA GLU A 31 -10.63 -23.69 10.93
C GLU A 31 -11.66 -24.54 10.17
N GLY A 32 -12.06 -25.66 10.77
CA GLY A 32 -12.91 -26.65 10.10
C GLY A 32 -12.21 -27.20 8.86
N LYS A 33 -12.83 -27.02 7.68
CA LYS A 33 -12.26 -27.43 6.37
C LYS A 33 -11.46 -26.33 5.65
N ARG A 34 -11.21 -25.20 6.31
CA ARG A 34 -10.35 -24.13 5.79
C ARG A 34 -8.96 -24.23 6.38
N LEU A 35 -7.96 -24.12 5.53
CA LEU A 35 -6.56 -24.17 5.92
C LEU A 35 -5.82 -22.97 5.32
N ILE A 36 -5.17 -22.20 6.17
CA ILE A 36 -4.45 -21.00 5.76
C ILE A 36 -2.96 -21.18 6.04
N LEU A 37 -2.15 -21.06 5.00
CA LEU A 37 -0.69 -21.07 5.05
C LEU A 37 -0.18 -19.63 5.15
N TYR A 38 0.54 -19.27 6.21
CA TYR A 38 1.16 -17.97 6.38
C TYR A 38 2.67 -18.09 6.39
N GLY A 39 3.38 -17.08 5.88
CA GLY A 39 4.83 -16.99 6.07
C GLY A 39 5.63 -16.78 4.80
N GLU A 40 6.90 -17.18 4.85
CA GLU A 40 7.89 -16.80 3.84
C GLU A 40 8.26 -17.96 2.90
N VAL A 41 8.20 -17.67 1.60
CA VAL A 41 8.61 -18.55 0.49
C VAL A 41 9.62 -17.84 -0.39
N ALA A 42 10.39 -18.52 -1.24
CA ALA A 42 11.38 -17.80 -2.06
C ALA A 42 10.76 -16.94 -3.20
N SER A 43 9.50 -17.17 -3.59
CA SER A 43 8.78 -16.38 -4.59
C SER A 43 7.26 -16.58 -4.49
N LEU A 44 6.46 -15.69 -5.09
CA LEU A 44 5.00 -15.85 -5.18
C LEU A 44 4.62 -17.17 -5.91
N GLU A 45 5.34 -17.53 -6.98
CA GLU A 45 5.15 -18.81 -7.69
C GLU A 45 5.33 -20.01 -6.76
N LYS A 46 6.31 -19.95 -5.85
CA LYS A 46 6.52 -20.99 -4.83
C LYS A 46 5.40 -20.99 -3.79
N GLY A 47 4.83 -19.83 -3.46
CA GLY A 47 3.63 -19.74 -2.62
C GLY A 47 2.40 -20.42 -3.24
N GLU A 48 2.17 -20.23 -4.54
CA GLU A 48 1.11 -20.92 -5.29
C GLU A 48 1.40 -22.41 -5.48
N TYR A 49 2.66 -22.76 -5.71
CA TYR A 49 3.07 -24.16 -5.76
C TYR A 49 2.82 -24.85 -4.42
N ALA A 50 3.11 -24.20 -3.28
CA ALA A 50 2.84 -24.72 -1.94
C ALA A 50 1.35 -25.01 -1.75
N ARG A 51 0.51 -24.04 -2.14
CA ARG A 51 -0.95 -24.19 -2.13
C ARG A 51 -1.37 -25.42 -2.91
N THR A 52 -0.84 -25.59 -4.11
CA THR A 52 -1.15 -26.71 -5.01
C THR A 52 -0.72 -28.06 -4.43
N VAL A 53 0.48 -28.13 -3.83
CA VAL A 53 0.99 -29.34 -3.18
C VAL A 53 0.08 -29.76 -2.03
N ILE A 54 -0.33 -28.82 -1.17
CA ILE A 54 -1.22 -29.11 -0.04
C ILE A 54 -2.63 -29.43 -0.51
N GLN A 55 -3.15 -28.73 -1.52
CA GLN A 55 -4.47 -28.99 -2.10
C GLN A 55 -4.59 -30.43 -2.65
N ARG A 56 -3.50 -30.99 -3.20
CA ARG A 56 -3.47 -32.38 -3.68
C ARG A 56 -3.52 -33.40 -2.54
N GLN A 57 -2.93 -33.08 -1.39
CA GLN A 57 -2.96 -33.97 -0.22
C GLN A 57 -4.29 -33.87 0.53
N LEU A 58 -4.93 -32.71 0.51
CA LEU A 58 -6.16 -32.41 1.23
C LEU A 58 -7.24 -31.90 0.26
N PRO A 59 -7.78 -32.76 -0.62
CA PRO A 59 -8.74 -32.36 -1.65
C PRO A 59 -10.05 -31.82 -1.07
N ASP A 60 -10.39 -32.22 0.16
CA ASP A 60 -11.61 -31.80 0.86
C ASP A 60 -11.45 -30.49 1.63
N PHE A 61 -10.26 -29.90 1.66
CA PHE A 61 -9.99 -28.63 2.32
C PHE A 61 -9.92 -27.49 1.31
N GLU A 62 -10.40 -26.32 1.72
CA GLU A 62 -10.11 -25.06 1.04
C GLU A 62 -8.75 -24.56 1.53
N ILE A 63 -7.75 -24.57 0.63
CA ILE A 63 -6.38 -24.13 0.95
C ILE A 63 -6.17 -22.70 0.49
N ILE A 64 -5.97 -21.81 1.45
CA ILE A 64 -5.62 -20.40 1.24
C ILE A 64 -4.11 -20.26 1.49
N SER A 65 -3.38 -19.73 0.51
CA SER A 65 -1.95 -19.45 0.65
C SER A 65 -1.74 -17.95 0.80
N GLU A 66 -1.26 -17.55 1.97
CA GLU A 66 -0.76 -16.22 2.29
C GLU A 66 0.77 -16.25 2.45
N LEU A 67 1.41 -17.10 1.66
CA LEU A 67 2.85 -17.21 1.59
C LEU A 67 3.38 -16.14 0.64
N SER A 68 4.30 -15.31 1.11
CA SER A 68 4.92 -14.25 0.34
C SER A 68 6.44 -14.33 0.39
N PRO A 69 7.15 -13.80 -0.61
CA PRO A 69 8.60 -13.68 -0.51
C PRO A 69 9.03 -12.81 0.67
N PRO A 70 10.15 -13.15 1.35
CA PRO A 70 10.70 -12.30 2.38
C PRO A 70 10.96 -10.94 1.75
N ILE A 71 10.42 -9.92 2.40
CA ILE A 71 10.54 -8.57 1.86
C ILE A 71 11.95 -8.10 2.20
N PRO A 72 12.76 -7.69 1.21
CA PRO A 72 14.14 -7.31 1.47
C PRO A 72 14.22 -6.28 2.60
N SER A 73 15.14 -6.50 3.55
CA SER A 73 15.51 -5.47 4.53
C SER A 73 15.96 -4.22 3.77
N GLU A 74 15.74 -3.03 4.34
CA GLU A 74 16.29 -1.82 3.72
C GLU A 74 17.81 -1.92 3.78
N GLY A 75 18.42 -2.05 2.61
CA GLY A 75 19.86 -1.98 2.46
C GLY A 75 20.39 -0.56 2.67
N PRO A 76 21.70 -0.36 2.56
CA PRO A 76 22.26 0.99 2.46
C PRO A 76 21.59 1.77 1.30
N PRO A 77 21.66 3.11 1.30
CA PRO A 77 21.18 3.91 0.19
C PRO A 77 21.69 3.35 -1.16
N PRO A 78 20.89 3.40 -2.22
CA PRO A 78 21.30 2.88 -3.53
C PRO A 78 22.63 3.47 -3.99
N GLU A 79 23.45 2.66 -4.67
CA GLU A 79 24.61 3.19 -5.40
C GLU A 79 24.11 4.03 -6.60
N GLY A 80 24.37 5.34 -6.59
CA GLY A 80 23.98 6.27 -7.66
C GLY A 80 22.98 7.36 -7.23
N PRO A 81 22.35 8.07 -8.18
CA PRO A 81 21.34 9.09 -7.87
C PRO A 81 20.10 8.46 -7.21
N TYR A 82 19.63 9.06 -6.13
CA TYR A 82 18.42 8.67 -5.41
C TYR A 82 17.71 9.89 -4.84
N VAL A 83 16.43 9.70 -4.48
CA VAL A 83 15.59 10.68 -3.78
C VAL A 83 15.24 10.13 -2.40
N ARG A 84 15.28 11.00 -1.39
CA ARG A 84 14.90 10.70 -0.01
C ARG A 84 13.45 11.08 0.21
N ILE A 85 12.62 10.10 0.53
CA ILE A 85 11.18 10.28 0.71
C ILE A 85 10.86 10.03 2.16
N ALA A 86 10.19 10.98 2.81
CA ALA A 86 9.44 10.72 4.04
C ALA A 86 7.99 10.37 3.68
N ALA A 87 7.39 9.38 4.33
CA ALA A 87 5.99 9.03 4.11
C ALA A 87 5.26 8.76 5.42
N ALA A 88 4.04 9.29 5.56
CA ALA A 88 3.16 9.06 6.70
C ALA A 88 1.70 9.00 6.22
N GLY A 89 0.83 8.37 6.98
CA GLY A 89 -0.61 8.37 6.78
C GLY A 89 -1.30 8.11 8.12
N ASP A 90 -2.63 8.27 8.17
CA ASP A 90 -3.41 7.99 9.37
C ASP A 90 -2.94 8.84 10.55
N LEU A 91 -2.79 10.14 10.27
CA LEU A 91 -2.37 11.17 11.23
C LEU A 91 -3.45 11.40 12.29
N HIS A 92 -4.72 11.30 11.86
CA HIS A 92 -5.93 11.51 12.65
C HIS A 92 -5.82 12.76 13.54
N TYR A 93 -5.63 13.93 12.91
CA TYR A 93 -5.63 15.19 13.63
C TYR A 93 -7.05 15.53 14.10
N ASP A 94 -7.19 15.69 15.41
CA ASP A 94 -8.36 16.28 16.05
C ASP A 94 -8.07 17.73 16.48
N GLU A 95 -9.06 18.38 17.09
CA GLU A 95 -8.93 19.76 17.60
C GLU A 95 -7.86 19.92 18.69
N LEU A 96 -7.43 18.82 19.32
CA LEU A 96 -6.45 18.79 20.40
C LEU A 96 -5.03 18.42 19.92
N SER A 97 -4.87 18.11 18.63
CA SER A 97 -3.62 17.62 18.03
C SER A 97 -2.60 18.72 17.72
N HIS A 98 -2.84 19.97 18.13
CA HIS A 98 -1.93 21.08 17.86
C HIS A 98 -0.52 20.82 18.41
N GLY A 99 0.50 20.90 17.56
CA GLY A 99 1.89 20.65 17.92
C GLY A 99 2.29 19.16 18.01
N LYS A 100 1.37 18.22 17.76
CA LYS A 100 1.56 16.78 17.92
C LYS A 100 2.76 16.25 17.13
N LEU A 101 2.95 16.71 15.89
CA LEU A 101 4.04 16.26 15.00
C LEU A 101 4.93 17.39 14.50
N ARG A 102 4.68 18.64 14.89
CA ARG A 102 5.46 19.81 14.44
C ARG A 102 6.98 19.62 14.56
N ALA A 103 7.47 19.21 15.73
CA ALA A 103 8.90 19.01 15.96
C ALA A 103 9.47 17.84 15.15
N HIS A 104 8.62 16.87 14.78
CA HIS A 104 9.01 15.76 13.93
C HIS A 104 9.11 16.20 12.47
N PHE A 105 8.10 16.92 11.96
CA PHE A 105 8.11 17.43 10.59
C PHE A 105 9.27 18.40 10.33
N GLN A 106 9.63 19.25 11.29
CA GLN A 106 10.78 20.16 11.15
C GLN A 106 12.10 19.43 10.91
N LYS A 107 12.28 18.22 11.47
CA LYS A 107 13.50 17.42 11.22
C LYS A 107 13.59 16.92 9.79
N LEU A 108 12.43 16.68 9.16
CA LEU A 108 12.34 16.14 7.80
C LEU A 108 12.98 17.03 6.75
N GLU A 109 13.05 18.35 6.97
CA GLU A 109 13.71 19.29 6.03
C GLU A 109 15.17 18.91 5.74
N THR A 110 15.85 18.31 6.72
CA THR A 110 17.25 17.90 6.57
C THR A 110 17.39 16.43 6.14
N GLU A 111 16.37 15.61 6.40
CA GLU A 111 16.41 14.15 6.26
C GLU A 111 15.75 13.66 4.95
N ALA A 112 14.78 14.39 4.41
CA ALA A 112 14.02 14.06 3.22
C ALA A 112 14.08 15.17 2.15
N ASP A 113 13.84 14.79 0.90
CA ASP A 113 13.68 15.72 -0.21
C ASP A 113 12.20 16.01 -0.51
N LEU A 114 11.28 15.16 -0.04
CA LEU A 114 9.83 15.36 -0.08
C LEU A 114 9.12 14.55 1.01
N LEU A 115 7.93 15.02 1.40
CA LEU A 115 7.01 14.34 2.31
C LEU A 115 5.75 13.90 1.55
N LEU A 116 5.39 12.63 1.70
CA LEU A 116 4.16 12.04 1.16
C LEU A 116 3.18 11.73 2.29
N LEU A 117 1.94 12.22 2.18
CA LEU A 117 0.87 11.96 3.16
C LEU A 117 -0.23 11.07 2.55
N ALA A 118 -0.41 9.87 3.10
CA ALA A 118 -1.21 8.78 2.56
C ALA A 118 -2.65 8.72 3.14
N GLY A 119 -3.32 9.87 3.25
CA GLY A 119 -4.70 9.99 3.72
C GLY A 119 -4.91 9.83 5.22
N ASP A 120 -6.17 10.03 5.63
CA ASP A 120 -6.64 10.13 7.01
C ASP A 120 -5.82 11.17 7.78
N LEU A 121 -5.77 12.37 7.18
CA LEU A 121 -5.03 13.52 7.68
C LEU A 121 -5.72 14.08 8.94
N THR A 122 -7.05 14.11 8.92
CA THR A 122 -7.94 14.53 9.99
C THR A 122 -8.65 13.33 10.62
N ASP A 123 -9.18 13.48 11.83
CA ASP A 123 -9.91 12.41 12.51
C ASP A 123 -11.34 12.23 11.96
N THR A 124 -12.03 13.31 11.59
CA THR A 124 -13.41 13.24 11.08
C THR A 124 -13.69 14.18 9.90
N GLY A 125 -12.67 14.78 9.28
CA GLY A 125 -12.83 15.55 8.05
C GLY A 125 -13.49 16.91 8.26
N THR A 126 -13.26 17.57 9.40
CA THR A 126 -13.73 18.96 9.60
C THR A 126 -12.68 19.97 9.19
N ALA A 127 -13.13 21.15 8.75
CA ALA A 127 -12.24 22.27 8.45
C ALA A 127 -11.34 22.66 9.64
N GLU A 128 -11.85 22.57 10.87
CA GLU A 128 -11.07 22.93 12.05
C GLU A 128 -9.91 21.96 12.29
N GLN A 129 -10.14 20.66 12.14
CA GLN A 129 -9.09 19.64 12.22
C GLN A 129 -8.01 19.87 11.14
N ALA A 130 -8.42 20.24 9.93
CA ALA A 130 -7.50 20.59 8.86
C ALA A 130 -6.63 21.81 9.22
N ARG A 131 -7.19 22.85 9.87
CA ARG A 131 -6.42 24.02 10.35
C ARG A 131 -5.40 23.63 11.41
N VAL A 132 -5.74 22.73 12.33
CA VAL A 132 -4.79 22.24 13.33
C VAL A 132 -3.62 21.53 12.67
N LEU A 133 -3.87 20.68 11.67
CA LEU A 133 -2.79 20.06 10.89
C LEU A 133 -1.99 21.09 10.08
N ALA A 134 -2.67 22.05 9.44
CA ALA A 134 -2.03 23.09 8.66
C ALA A 134 -1.00 23.88 9.48
N GLU A 135 -1.30 24.22 10.73
CA GLU A 135 -0.36 24.92 11.62
C GLU A 135 0.88 24.10 12.00
N ASP A 136 0.78 22.76 11.99
CA ASP A 136 1.92 21.87 12.20
C ASP A 136 2.78 21.69 10.93
N LEU A 137 2.17 21.80 9.74
CA LEU A 137 2.85 21.70 8.44
C LEU A 137 3.39 23.04 7.92
N LYS A 138 2.87 24.16 8.43
CA LYS A 138 3.20 25.51 7.96
C LYS A 138 4.67 25.84 8.22
N GLY A 139 5.32 26.36 7.17
CA GLY A 139 6.71 26.80 7.22
C GLY A 139 7.73 25.68 7.03
N LEU A 140 7.30 24.49 6.62
CA LEU A 140 8.19 23.41 6.20
C LEU A 140 8.79 23.69 4.81
N HIS A 141 10.13 23.61 4.71
CA HIS A 141 10.90 23.90 3.50
C HIS A 141 11.19 22.65 2.64
N LEU A 142 10.20 21.77 2.51
CA LEU A 142 10.23 20.64 1.56
C LEU A 142 8.87 20.47 0.90
N PRO A 143 8.80 19.95 -0.35
CA PRO A 143 7.54 19.63 -0.99
C PRO A 143 6.72 18.62 -0.18
N ILE A 144 5.45 18.92 0.04
CA ILE A 144 4.48 18.03 0.69
C ILE A 144 3.41 17.67 -0.33
N VAL A 145 3.20 16.38 -0.55
CA VAL A 145 2.20 15.86 -1.47
C VAL A 145 1.32 14.88 -0.72
N ALA A 146 0.01 15.04 -0.81
CA ALA A 146 -0.94 14.29 0.00
C ALA A 146 -2.09 13.76 -0.84
N VAL A 147 -2.69 12.66 -0.41
CA VAL A 147 -4.04 12.24 -0.80
C VAL A 147 -4.93 12.32 0.43
N LEU A 148 -6.25 12.45 0.25
CA LEU A 148 -7.19 12.32 1.35
C LEU A 148 -7.50 10.85 1.66
N GLY A 149 -7.92 10.56 2.88
CA GLY A 149 -8.43 9.26 3.31
C GLY A 149 -9.95 9.28 3.54
N ASN A 150 -10.51 8.19 4.08
CA ASN A 150 -11.95 8.15 4.33
C ASN A 150 -12.39 9.00 5.52
N HIS A 151 -11.53 9.21 6.52
CA HIS A 151 -11.82 10.10 7.64
C HIS A 151 -11.96 11.56 7.17
N ASP A 152 -11.12 11.97 6.22
CA ASP A 152 -11.17 13.32 5.62
C ASP A 152 -12.48 13.61 4.87
N TYR A 153 -13.21 12.55 4.46
CA TYR A 153 -14.51 12.64 3.81
C TYR A 153 -15.69 12.56 4.78
N HIS A 154 -15.49 12.18 6.05
CA HIS A 154 -16.56 11.79 6.96
C HIS A 154 -17.60 12.89 7.20
N CYS A 155 -17.16 14.13 7.46
CA CYS A 155 -18.05 15.28 7.61
C CYS A 155 -18.51 15.94 6.30
N ASN A 156 -18.21 15.35 5.14
CA ASN A 156 -18.51 15.89 3.80
C ASN A 156 -17.91 17.29 3.55
N GLN A 157 -16.78 17.61 4.16
CA GLN A 157 -16.03 18.87 3.97
C GLN A 157 -14.66 18.62 3.31
N SER A 158 -14.47 17.50 2.61
CA SER A 158 -13.18 17.13 2.03
C SER A 158 -12.60 18.19 1.08
N GLU A 159 -13.45 18.93 0.37
CA GLU A 159 -13.02 20.07 -0.45
C GLU A 159 -12.43 21.21 0.40
N GLU A 160 -13.10 21.59 1.50
CA GLU A 160 -12.60 22.63 2.41
C GLU A 160 -11.33 22.17 3.15
N VAL A 161 -11.28 20.90 3.58
CA VAL A 161 -10.07 20.26 4.15
C VAL A 161 -8.89 20.36 3.18
N GLY A 162 -9.12 20.01 1.90
CA GLY A 162 -8.11 20.12 0.86
C GLY A 162 -7.63 21.55 0.66
N GLN A 163 -8.56 22.50 0.51
CA GLN A 163 -8.24 23.93 0.31
C GLN A 163 -7.38 24.50 1.44
N ILE A 164 -7.72 24.21 2.70
CA ILE A 164 -6.96 24.69 3.87
C ILE A 164 -5.51 24.21 3.84
N LEU A 165 -5.28 22.96 3.43
CA LEU A 165 -3.93 22.40 3.32
C LEU A 165 -3.18 22.94 2.10
N GLU A 166 -3.87 23.18 0.99
CA GLU A 166 -3.30 23.81 -0.20
C GLU A 166 -2.86 25.25 0.05
N GLU A 167 -3.60 26.01 0.88
CA GLU A 167 -3.24 27.39 1.27
C GLU A 167 -1.87 27.50 1.95
N ILE A 168 -1.41 26.44 2.63
CA ILE A 168 -0.07 26.38 3.26
C ILE A 168 0.98 25.67 2.40
N GLY A 169 0.62 25.27 1.16
CA GLY A 169 1.54 24.73 0.16
C GLY A 169 1.57 23.21 0.03
N VAL A 170 0.66 22.46 0.68
CA VAL A 170 0.49 21.03 0.42
C VAL A 170 -0.12 20.84 -0.97
N THR A 171 0.38 19.90 -1.75
CA THR A 171 -0.28 19.50 -3.01
C THR A 171 -1.23 18.34 -2.75
N ILE A 172 -2.54 18.54 -2.88
CA ILE A 172 -3.56 17.49 -2.71
C ILE A 172 -3.82 16.78 -4.05
N LEU A 173 -3.69 15.45 -4.07
CA LEU A 173 -3.87 14.62 -5.25
C LEU A 173 -5.16 13.78 -5.20
N GLU A 174 -6.26 14.34 -5.70
CA GLU A 174 -7.54 13.63 -5.84
C GLU A 174 -7.75 13.15 -7.29
N GLY A 175 -6.95 12.16 -7.71
CA GLY A 175 -6.97 11.65 -9.08
C GLY A 175 -6.23 12.55 -10.06
N ASN A 176 -5.08 13.10 -9.66
CA ASN A 176 -4.23 13.93 -10.51
C ASN A 176 -2.74 13.59 -10.29
N THR A 177 -1.83 14.38 -10.86
CA THR A 177 -0.38 14.16 -10.72
C THR A 177 0.37 15.41 -10.27
N ARG A 178 1.55 15.19 -9.70
CA ARG A 178 2.55 16.21 -9.42
C ARG A 178 3.94 15.73 -9.85
N VAL A 179 4.65 16.57 -10.61
CA VAL A 179 6.08 16.34 -10.93
C VAL A 179 6.94 17.28 -10.10
N LEU A 180 7.96 16.73 -9.44
CA LEU A 180 8.95 17.45 -8.63
C LEU A 180 10.36 17.21 -9.18
N GLN A 181 11.28 18.13 -8.91
CA GLN A 181 12.70 17.97 -9.21
C GLN A 181 13.46 17.80 -7.90
N CYS A 182 14.02 16.61 -7.67
CA CYS A 182 14.69 16.26 -6.42
C CYS A 182 16.07 15.68 -6.75
N ARG A 183 17.14 16.31 -6.26
CA ARG A 183 18.53 15.80 -6.41
C ARG A 183 18.92 15.48 -7.87
N GLY A 184 18.42 16.28 -8.82
CA GLY A 184 18.66 16.12 -10.25
C GLY A 184 17.82 15.04 -10.95
N LEU A 185 16.86 14.45 -10.24
CA LEU A 185 15.89 13.48 -10.77
C LEU A 185 14.49 14.11 -10.83
N SER A 186 13.76 13.78 -11.88
CA SER A 186 12.33 14.07 -11.98
C SER A 186 11.51 12.99 -11.26
N VAL A 187 10.69 13.41 -10.30
CA VAL A 187 9.82 12.54 -9.50
C VAL A 187 8.38 12.85 -9.85
N GLY A 188 7.72 11.91 -10.51
CA GLY A 188 6.31 11.96 -10.83
C GLY A 188 5.50 11.22 -9.77
N ILE A 189 4.47 11.86 -9.24
CA ILE A 189 3.58 11.28 -8.24
C ILE A 189 2.18 11.31 -8.83
N ALA A 190 1.52 10.15 -8.90
CA ALA A 190 0.11 10.02 -9.22
C ALA A 190 -0.64 9.62 -7.95
N GLY A 191 -1.69 10.36 -7.61
CA GLY A 191 -2.37 10.20 -6.34
C GLY A 191 -3.88 10.08 -6.48
N THR A 192 -4.47 9.23 -5.66
CA THR A 192 -5.92 9.14 -5.41
C THR A 192 -6.14 8.54 -4.03
N LYS A 193 -7.21 8.91 -3.32
CA LYS A 193 -7.62 8.19 -2.11
C LYS A 193 -7.66 6.67 -2.32
N GLY A 194 -8.14 6.24 -3.49
CA GLY A 194 -8.50 4.86 -3.74
C GLY A 194 -9.83 4.49 -3.07
N PHE A 195 -10.16 3.21 -3.12
CA PHE A 195 -11.39 2.69 -2.53
C PHE A 195 -11.30 1.18 -2.27
N CYS A 196 -12.26 0.68 -1.51
CA CYS A 196 -12.44 -0.73 -1.22
C CYS A 196 -13.01 -1.50 -2.41
N GLY A 197 -13.10 -2.82 -2.32
CA GLY A 197 -13.61 -3.68 -3.39
C GLY A 197 -13.14 -5.13 -3.27
N GLY A 198 -12.12 -5.37 -2.45
CA GLY A 198 -11.59 -6.69 -2.14
C GLY A 198 -10.46 -7.14 -3.01
N PHE A 199 -9.98 -8.33 -2.68
CA PHE A 199 -8.77 -8.91 -3.25
C PHE A 199 -9.13 -10.18 -4.01
N GLU A 200 -8.20 -10.69 -4.79
CA GLU A 200 -8.45 -11.86 -5.63
C GLU A 200 -9.03 -13.03 -4.85
N GLY A 201 -10.08 -13.65 -5.40
CA GLY A 201 -10.86 -14.70 -4.76
C GLY A 201 -11.92 -14.22 -3.77
N ALA A 202 -11.86 -12.97 -3.30
CA ALA A 202 -12.80 -12.37 -2.36
C ALA A 202 -13.00 -10.87 -2.64
N CYS A 203 -13.63 -10.56 -3.78
CA CYS A 203 -13.93 -9.20 -4.23
C CYS A 203 -15.36 -9.08 -4.75
N GLY A 204 -15.90 -7.87 -4.72
CA GLY A 204 -17.16 -7.58 -5.40
C GLY A 204 -16.99 -7.56 -6.91
N THR A 205 -18.12 -7.64 -7.63
CA THR A 205 -18.17 -7.57 -9.09
C THR A 205 -19.29 -6.62 -9.52
N VAL A 206 -19.20 -6.04 -10.72
CA VAL A 206 -20.27 -5.23 -11.32
C VAL A 206 -21.43 -6.12 -11.77
N PHE A 207 -22.12 -6.74 -10.81
CA PHE A 207 -23.21 -7.68 -11.01
C PHE A 207 -24.26 -7.53 -9.89
N GLY A 208 -25.52 -7.80 -10.23
CA GLY A 208 -26.65 -7.70 -9.29
C GLY A 208 -27.28 -6.31 -9.23
N GLU A 209 -27.60 -5.89 -8.00
CA GLU A 209 -28.26 -4.64 -7.66
C GLU A 209 -27.45 -3.41 -8.10
N ARG A 210 -28.13 -2.28 -8.23
CA ARG A 210 -27.50 -1.03 -8.67
C ARG A 210 -26.41 -0.59 -7.70
N GLU A 211 -26.66 -0.70 -6.41
CA GLU A 211 -25.78 -0.28 -5.32
C GLU A 211 -24.46 -1.06 -5.38
N MET A 212 -24.51 -2.37 -5.60
CA MET A 212 -23.30 -3.19 -5.75
C MET A 212 -22.51 -2.81 -7.01
N LYS A 213 -23.22 -2.59 -8.13
CA LYS A 213 -22.58 -2.15 -9.38
C LYS A 213 -21.95 -0.77 -9.24
N ASP A 214 -22.65 0.20 -8.64
CA ASP A 214 -22.17 1.55 -8.44
C ASP A 214 -20.97 1.55 -7.46
N PHE A 215 -21.02 0.75 -6.40
CA PHE A 215 -19.93 0.57 -5.43
C PHE A 215 -18.64 0.04 -6.08
N ILE A 216 -18.73 -1.05 -6.86
CA ILE A 216 -17.55 -1.64 -7.52
C ILE A 216 -17.08 -0.81 -8.72
N SER A 217 -18.00 -0.22 -9.48
CA SER A 217 -17.66 0.67 -10.62
C SER A 217 -16.88 1.89 -10.14
N HIS A 218 -17.12 2.38 -8.92
CA HIS A 218 -16.34 3.47 -8.34
C HIS A 218 -14.86 3.08 -8.17
N THR A 219 -14.60 1.87 -7.66
CA THR A 219 -13.24 1.32 -7.52
C THR A 219 -12.56 1.12 -8.87
N GLU A 220 -13.28 0.55 -9.85
CA GLU A 220 -12.76 0.34 -11.21
C GLU A 220 -12.37 1.66 -11.87
N MET A 221 -13.22 2.68 -11.77
CA MET A 221 -12.97 4.02 -12.33
C MET A 221 -11.72 4.66 -11.71
N LEU A 222 -11.58 4.62 -10.38
CA LEU A 222 -10.42 5.20 -9.71
C LEU A 222 -9.12 4.46 -10.03
N ALA A 223 -9.16 3.13 -10.12
CA ALA A 223 -7.99 2.32 -10.48
C ALA A 223 -7.55 2.57 -11.93
N GLU A 224 -8.49 2.64 -12.87
CA GLU A 224 -8.19 2.95 -14.27
C GLU A 224 -7.59 4.35 -14.41
N ARG A 225 -8.17 5.35 -13.73
CA ARG A 225 -7.63 6.71 -13.71
C ARG A 225 -6.21 6.76 -13.14
N LEU A 226 -5.94 6.05 -12.04
CA LEU A 226 -4.58 5.98 -11.48
C LEU A 226 -3.58 5.41 -12.49
N LYS A 227 -3.96 4.34 -13.21
CA LYS A 227 -3.12 3.75 -14.26
C LYS A 227 -2.79 4.77 -15.36
N GLU A 228 -3.80 5.47 -15.89
CA GLU A 228 -3.61 6.48 -16.93
C GLU A 228 -2.70 7.63 -16.47
N LEU A 229 -2.87 8.09 -15.23
CA LEU A 229 -2.03 9.12 -14.64
C LEU A 229 -0.57 8.66 -14.53
N LEU A 230 -0.33 7.44 -14.03
CA LEU A 230 1.01 6.86 -13.95
C LEU A 230 1.67 6.69 -15.33
N LEU A 231 0.89 6.27 -16.33
CA LEU A 231 1.37 6.17 -17.71
C LEU A 231 1.72 7.54 -18.30
N SER A 232 0.98 8.59 -17.95
CA SER A 232 1.22 9.96 -18.45
C SER A 232 2.52 10.60 -17.94
N LEU A 233 3.08 10.09 -16.84
CA LEU A 233 4.30 10.63 -16.24
C LEU A 233 5.53 10.22 -17.07
N GLU A 234 6.21 11.18 -17.68
CA GLU A 234 7.51 10.99 -18.32
C GLU A 234 8.62 11.45 -17.36
N THR A 235 8.81 10.68 -16.28
CA THR A 235 9.74 11.00 -15.19
C THR A 235 10.75 9.87 -14.95
N ASP A 236 11.83 10.20 -14.24
CA ASP A 236 12.87 9.25 -13.83
C ASP A 236 12.33 8.27 -12.77
N VAL A 237 11.52 8.79 -11.85
CA VAL A 237 10.86 8.03 -10.79
C VAL A 237 9.35 8.27 -10.84
N LYS A 238 8.56 7.20 -10.69
CA LYS A 238 7.09 7.23 -10.59
C LYS A 238 6.63 6.66 -9.25
N ILE A 239 5.79 7.42 -8.54
CA ILE A 239 5.23 7.02 -7.25
C ILE A 239 3.71 7.01 -7.36
N ALA A 240 3.10 5.90 -6.95
CA ALA A 240 1.67 5.83 -6.70
C ALA A 240 1.41 6.16 -5.22
N LEU A 241 0.60 7.19 -4.95
CA LEU A 241 0.19 7.55 -3.59
C LEU A 241 -1.29 7.27 -3.41
N LEU A 242 -1.62 6.44 -2.42
CA LEU A 242 -2.99 6.05 -2.11
C LEU A 242 -3.28 6.20 -0.62
N HIS A 243 -4.55 6.10 -0.23
CA HIS A 243 -4.91 5.83 1.15
C HIS A 243 -5.27 4.36 1.34
N TYR A 244 -6.18 3.84 0.51
CA TYR A 244 -6.61 2.43 0.54
C TYR A 244 -5.50 1.47 0.09
N ALA A 245 -5.48 0.26 0.66
CA ALA A 245 -4.44 -0.73 0.37
C ALA A 245 -4.57 -1.29 -1.06
N PRO A 246 -3.50 -1.23 -1.89
CA PRO A 246 -3.54 -1.76 -3.25
C PRO A 246 -3.24 -3.26 -3.32
N ILE A 247 -2.72 -3.86 -2.25
CA ILE A 247 -2.34 -5.28 -2.17
C ILE A 247 -2.78 -5.90 -0.85
N ARG A 248 -2.97 -7.23 -0.84
CA ARG A 248 -3.44 -7.96 0.34
C ARG A 248 -2.34 -8.09 1.40
N GLU A 249 -1.08 -8.17 0.98
CA GLU A 249 0.08 -8.47 1.81
C GLU A 249 0.31 -7.41 2.90
N THR A 250 -0.03 -6.14 2.63
CA THR A 250 0.08 -5.06 3.62
C THR A 250 -1.08 -5.04 4.61
N LEU A 251 -2.12 -5.87 4.42
CA LEU A 251 -3.21 -6.08 5.38
C LEU A 251 -2.95 -7.23 6.35
N LEU A 252 -1.87 -7.98 6.20
CA LEU A 252 -1.58 -9.16 7.02
C LEU A 252 -1.38 -8.82 8.51
N GLY A 253 -2.43 -8.98 9.31
CA GLY A 253 -2.49 -8.62 10.72
C GLY A 253 -3.82 -7.95 11.08
N GLU A 254 -4.51 -7.40 10.08
CA GLU A 254 -5.93 -7.09 10.14
C GLU A 254 -6.79 -8.36 10.14
N ARG A 255 -8.06 -8.22 10.53
CA ARG A 255 -9.05 -9.31 10.42
C ARG A 255 -9.38 -9.57 8.94
N ALA A 256 -9.31 -10.82 8.51
CA ALA A 256 -9.54 -11.20 7.11
C ALA A 256 -10.93 -10.76 6.60
N GLU A 257 -11.94 -10.71 7.47
CA GLU A 257 -13.31 -10.29 7.15
C GLU A 257 -13.42 -8.82 6.73
N VAL A 258 -12.46 -7.98 7.14
CA VAL A 258 -12.48 -6.55 6.78
C VAL A 258 -11.67 -6.24 5.53
N PHE A 259 -10.88 -7.18 5.00
CA PHE A 259 -10.02 -6.94 3.84
C PHE A 259 -10.78 -6.33 2.66
N PRO A 260 -12.02 -6.78 2.32
CA PRO A 260 -12.77 -6.18 1.22
C PRO A 260 -13.07 -4.69 1.37
N PHE A 261 -13.06 -4.18 2.60
CA PHE A 261 -13.33 -2.79 2.96
C PHE A 261 -12.06 -1.96 3.15
N LEU A 262 -10.89 -2.59 3.22
CA LEU A 262 -9.61 -1.88 3.42
C LEU A 262 -8.84 -1.61 2.12
N GLY A 263 -9.28 -2.17 0.99
CA GLY A 263 -8.54 -2.01 -0.25
C GLY A 263 -9.11 -2.77 -1.44
N SER A 264 -8.37 -2.73 -2.55
CA SER A 264 -8.71 -3.45 -3.77
C SER A 264 -7.48 -3.84 -4.59
N PHE A 265 -7.46 -5.08 -5.08
CA PHE A 265 -6.39 -5.58 -5.96
C PHE A 265 -6.31 -4.83 -7.31
N LEU A 266 -7.40 -4.14 -7.71
CA LEU A 266 -7.42 -3.35 -8.94
C LEU A 266 -6.38 -2.22 -8.91
N PHE A 267 -6.09 -1.65 -7.75
CA PHE A 267 -5.03 -0.65 -7.62
C PHE A 267 -3.65 -1.28 -7.75
N GLY A 268 -3.42 -2.47 -7.18
CA GLY A 268 -2.17 -3.22 -7.40
C GLY A 268 -1.91 -3.48 -8.90
N LYS A 269 -2.96 -3.87 -9.63
CA LYS A 269 -2.91 -4.01 -11.09
C LYS A 269 -2.61 -2.69 -11.81
N ALA A 270 -3.28 -1.61 -11.44
CA ALA A 270 -3.06 -0.28 -12.00
C ALA A 270 -1.62 0.23 -11.78
N ILE A 271 -1.05 -0.05 -10.60
CA ILE A 271 0.34 0.28 -10.24
C ILE A 271 1.33 -0.47 -11.13
N ASP A 272 1.09 -1.78 -11.35
CA ASP A 272 1.91 -2.62 -12.22
C ASP A 272 1.86 -2.14 -13.68
N GLU A 273 0.66 -1.96 -14.22
CA GLU A 273 0.45 -1.52 -15.61
C GLU A 273 0.93 -0.08 -15.84
N GLY A 274 0.80 0.78 -14.83
CA GLY A 274 1.31 2.15 -14.79
C GLY A 274 2.82 2.26 -14.65
N LYS A 275 3.52 1.13 -14.42
CA LYS A 275 4.98 1.04 -14.27
C LYS A 275 5.50 1.97 -13.16
N ALA A 276 4.81 2.03 -12.03
CA ALA A 276 5.32 2.76 -10.86
C ALA A 276 6.63 2.14 -10.35
N ASP A 277 7.46 2.94 -9.71
CA ASP A 277 8.68 2.46 -9.03
C ASP A 277 8.43 2.13 -7.55
N LEU A 278 7.42 2.79 -6.96
CA LEU A 278 7.01 2.63 -5.57
C LEU A 278 5.52 2.95 -5.43
N ALA A 279 4.82 2.21 -4.57
CA ALA A 279 3.50 2.58 -4.11
C ALA A 279 3.48 2.78 -2.59
N ILE A 280 2.81 3.82 -2.14
CA ILE A 280 2.61 4.14 -0.71
C ILE A 280 1.11 4.24 -0.44
N HIS A 281 0.66 3.64 0.66
CA HIS A 281 -0.71 3.73 1.14
C HIS A 281 -0.78 3.88 2.68
N GLY A 282 -1.97 4.10 3.24
CA GLY A 282 -2.23 4.13 4.69
C GLY A 282 -3.28 3.08 5.09
N HIS A 283 -4.22 3.47 5.95
CA HIS A 283 -5.49 2.78 6.28
C HIS A 283 -5.38 1.47 7.10
N ALA A 284 -4.34 0.66 6.88
CA ALA A 284 -4.19 -0.64 7.54
C ALA A 284 -3.36 -0.54 8.83
N HIS A 285 -4.01 -0.23 9.95
CA HIS A 285 -3.39 0.09 11.25
C HIS A 285 -2.79 -1.12 11.98
N HIS A 286 -3.27 -2.33 11.69
CA HIS A 286 -2.76 -3.60 12.20
C HIS A 286 -2.11 -4.45 11.12
N GLY A 287 -1.96 -3.91 9.92
CA GLY A 287 -1.32 -4.58 8.79
C GLY A 287 0.21 -4.67 8.92
N ARG A 288 0.87 -4.78 7.77
CA ARG A 288 2.34 -4.78 7.66
C ARG A 288 2.82 -3.61 6.83
N GLU A 289 4.03 -3.16 7.16
CA GLU A 289 4.69 -2.03 6.51
C GLU A 289 5.03 -2.29 5.06
N ARG A 290 5.42 -3.52 4.72
CA ARG A 290 5.91 -3.82 3.38
C ARG A 290 5.03 -4.86 2.71
N GLY A 291 4.98 -4.75 1.39
CA GLY A 291 4.61 -5.82 0.48
C GLY A 291 5.13 -5.51 -0.91
N MET A 292 4.62 -6.25 -1.89
CA MET A 292 4.98 -6.09 -3.28
C MET A 292 3.78 -6.45 -4.15
N THR A 293 3.54 -5.69 -5.22
CA THR A 293 2.57 -6.09 -6.25
C THR A 293 3.05 -7.34 -6.99
N ARG A 294 2.18 -7.92 -7.82
CA ARG A 294 2.53 -9.08 -8.65
C ARG A 294 3.60 -8.77 -9.69
N GLY A 295 3.56 -7.56 -10.26
CA GLY A 295 4.59 -7.03 -11.17
C GLY A 295 5.89 -6.66 -10.45
N GLY A 296 5.99 -6.88 -9.15
CA GLY A 296 7.21 -6.68 -8.38
C GLY A 296 7.42 -5.24 -7.92
N ILE A 297 6.40 -4.37 -7.95
CA ILE A 297 6.51 -2.99 -7.46
C ILE A 297 6.44 -3.00 -5.92
N PRO A 298 7.43 -2.43 -5.22
CA PRO A 298 7.38 -2.35 -3.77
C PRO A 298 6.18 -1.51 -3.32
N VAL A 299 5.45 -2.03 -2.33
CA VAL A 299 4.32 -1.33 -1.69
C VAL A 299 4.66 -1.09 -0.23
N ARG A 300 4.29 0.09 0.27
CA ARG A 300 4.57 0.55 1.63
C ARG A 300 3.33 1.09 2.31
N ASN A 301 3.01 0.52 3.47
CA ASN A 301 1.96 1.01 4.34
C ASN A 301 2.56 2.02 5.34
N ALA A 302 2.14 3.28 5.21
CA ALA A 302 2.61 4.42 5.96
C ALA A 302 1.71 4.81 7.14
N ALA A 303 0.74 3.98 7.50
CA ALA A 303 -0.14 4.22 8.65
C ALA A 303 0.66 4.34 9.95
N ILE A 304 0.67 5.52 10.57
CA ILE A 304 1.39 5.78 11.83
C ILE A 304 1.02 4.79 12.94
N PRO A 305 -0.27 4.41 13.14
CA PRO A 305 -0.65 3.43 14.16
C PRO A 305 0.07 2.07 13.98
N MET A 306 0.27 1.64 12.74
CA MET A 306 0.99 0.41 12.40
C MET A 306 2.49 0.56 12.61
N LEU A 307 3.07 1.68 12.13
CA LEU A 307 4.51 1.94 12.18
C LEU A 307 5.03 2.13 13.61
N LYS A 308 4.19 2.64 14.52
CA LYS A 308 4.59 3.11 15.86
C LYS A 308 5.73 4.14 15.81
N LYS A 309 5.79 4.88 14.70
CA LYS A 309 6.74 5.93 14.36
C LYS A 309 5.99 6.99 13.55
N ALA A 310 6.49 8.22 13.57
CA ALA A 310 5.80 9.34 12.93
C ALA A 310 5.93 9.34 11.38
N ASN A 311 6.88 8.61 10.80
CA ASN A 311 6.99 8.42 9.36
C ASN A 311 7.88 7.22 9.00
N LEU A 312 7.83 6.85 7.72
CA LEU A 312 8.79 6.03 7.00
C LEU A 312 9.80 6.89 6.26
N PHE A 313 10.98 6.32 6.02
CA PHE A 313 12.01 6.92 5.17
C PHE A 313 12.43 5.96 4.08
N TYR A 314 12.56 6.46 2.86
CA TYR A 314 13.01 5.71 1.70
C TYR A 314 14.09 6.45 0.95
N ALA A 315 15.09 5.71 0.47
CA ALA A 315 15.98 6.17 -0.59
C ALA A 315 15.57 5.44 -1.88
N LEU A 316 14.96 6.18 -2.82
CA LEU A 316 14.44 5.62 -4.06
C LEU A 316 15.30 6.05 -5.23
N SER A 317 15.86 5.07 -5.94
CA SER A 317 16.49 5.28 -7.24
C SER A 317 15.51 4.90 -8.36
N PRO A 318 15.67 5.50 -9.56
CA PRO A 318 14.98 5.01 -10.76
C PRO A 318 15.19 3.50 -10.92
N ARG A 319 14.12 2.72 -11.11
CA ARG A 319 14.32 1.31 -11.47
C ARG A 319 14.97 1.25 -12.84
N ALA A 320 15.84 0.24 -13.02
CA ALA A 320 16.30 -0.12 -14.36
C ALA A 320 15.07 -0.44 -15.21
N LYS A 321 14.70 0.46 -16.11
CA LYS A 321 13.64 0.21 -17.09
C LYS A 321 14.14 -0.97 -17.94
N THR A 322 13.61 -2.16 -17.70
CA THR A 322 13.94 -3.34 -18.51
C THR A 322 13.70 -2.95 -19.96
N ALA A 323 14.77 -2.85 -20.75
CA ALA A 323 14.64 -2.66 -22.17
C ALA A 323 13.79 -3.82 -22.67
N GLN A 324 12.56 -3.53 -23.10
CA GLN A 324 11.79 -4.51 -23.84
C GLN A 324 12.67 -4.87 -25.04
N SER A 325 13.22 -6.08 -25.02
CA SER A 325 13.83 -6.68 -26.19
C SER A 325 12.73 -6.73 -27.23
N ASN A 326 12.74 -5.76 -28.16
CA ASN A 326 12.01 -5.88 -29.40
C ASN A 326 12.35 -7.26 -29.97
N PRO A 327 11.38 -8.16 -30.19
CA PRO A 327 11.64 -9.31 -31.03
C PRO A 327 11.83 -8.74 -32.45
N GLN A 328 13.09 -8.43 -32.78
CA GLN A 328 13.48 -8.17 -34.15
C GLN A 328 13.45 -9.51 -34.90
N LYS A 329 12.61 -9.53 -35.92
CA LYS A 329 12.45 -10.48 -37.04
C LYS A 329 11.54 -11.68 -36.82
#